data_AF-A0A2V7M615-F1
#
_entry.id   AF-A0A2V7M615-F1
#
_cell.length_a   1.000
_cell.length_b   1.000
_cell.length_c   1.000
_cell.angle_alpha   90.00
_cell.angle_beta   90.00
_cell.angle_gamma   90.00
#
_symmetry.space_group_name_H-M   'P 1'
#
loop_
_entity.id
_entity.type
_entity.pdbx_description
1 polymer ?
#
loop_
_entity_poly.entity_id
_entity_poly.type
_entity_poly.pdbx_seq_one_letter_code
_entity_poly.pdbx_strand_id
1 'polypeptide(L)'
;MTPAPAPNLTDHVKHAKQLMDKAVEAVKRADLGLTPSNDGNVIRIPIPPLTEERRKELVKVVHKFAEEGRVAIRHARTETMNRIKKTEHVSSDDQKHAEKEVQKTHDEHLKGVDAAVKAKEAEIMEV
;
A
#
# COMPACT_ATOMS: atom_id res chain seq x y z
N MET A 1 -42.12 -21.21 28.45
CA MET A 1 -41.21 -20.34 27.68
C MET A 1 -40.91 -19.12 28.52
N THR A 2 -39.78 -19.13 29.24
CA THR A 2 -39.30 -17.95 29.96
C THR A 2 -38.83 -16.92 28.92
N PRO A 3 -39.31 -15.66 28.99
CA PRO A 3 -38.92 -14.63 28.04
C PRO A 3 -37.42 -14.33 28.22
N ALA A 4 -36.68 -14.25 27.12
CA ALA A 4 -35.28 -13.86 27.13
C ALA A 4 -35.12 -12.49 27.81
N PRO A 5 -34.15 -12.32 28.73
CA PRO A 5 -33.96 -11.05 29.42
C PRO A 5 -33.65 -9.96 28.39
N ALA A 6 -34.41 -8.85 28.44
CA ALA A 6 -34.16 -7.69 27.60
C ALA A 6 -32.72 -7.19 27.85
N PRO A 7 -31.93 -6.91 26.81
CA PRO A 7 -30.57 -6.46 27.00
C PRO A 7 -30.59 -5.11 27.72
N ASN A 8 -30.01 -5.08 28.92
CA ASN A 8 -29.99 -3.89 29.74
C ASN A 8 -29.07 -2.86 29.08
N LEU A 9 -29.39 -1.56 29.19
CA LEU A 9 -28.57 -0.47 28.63
C LEU A 9 -27.08 -0.59 29.02
N THR A 10 -26.81 -1.14 30.19
CA THR A 10 -25.47 -1.47 30.72
C THR A 10 -24.71 -2.51 29.90
N ASP A 11 -25.40 -3.51 29.33
CA ASP A 11 -24.78 -4.57 28.53
C ASP A 11 -24.37 -4.05 27.15
N HIS A 12 -25.18 -3.17 26.55
CA HIS A 12 -24.84 -2.49 25.29
C HIS A 12 -23.63 -1.56 25.44
N VAL A 13 -23.58 -0.77 26.52
CA VAL A 13 -22.45 0.12 26.82
C VAL A 13 -21.18 -0.68 27.09
N LYS A 14 -21.27 -1.83 27.77
CA LYS A 14 -20.13 -2.73 28.02
C LYS A 14 -19.61 -3.38 26.72
N HIS A 15 -20.49 -3.78 25.81
CA HIS A 15 -20.12 -4.32 24.51
C HIS A 15 -19.43 -3.28 23.63
N ALA A 16 -19.94 -2.05 23.60
CA ALA A 16 -19.32 -0.93 22.88
C ALA A 16 -17.91 -0.62 23.41
N LYS A 17 -17.73 -0.64 24.72
CA LYS A 17 -16.41 -0.44 25.35
C LYS A 17 -15.41 -1.56 24.99
N GLN A 18 -15.85 -2.82 24.99
CA GLN A 18 -15.01 -3.95 24.55
C GLN A 18 -14.61 -3.86 23.07
N LEU A 19 -15.49 -3.36 22.20
CA LEU A 19 -15.16 -3.14 20.78
C LEU A 19 -14.13 -2.01 20.61
N MET A 20 -14.23 -0.95 21.41
CA MET A 20 -13.24 0.14 21.44
C MET A 20 -11.86 -0.37 21.85
N ASP A 21 -11.78 -1.18 22.91
CA ASP A 21 -10.50 -1.72 23.39
C ASP A 21 -9.86 -2.67 22.35
N LYS A 22 -10.68 -3.48 21.66
CA LYS A 22 -10.21 -4.30 20.53
C LYS A 22 -9.70 -3.46 19.36
N ALA A 23 -10.35 -2.34 19.06
CA ALA A 23 -9.91 -1.42 18.01
C ALA A 23 -8.58 -0.74 18.37
N VAL A 24 -8.41 -0.31 19.62
CA VAL A 24 -7.15 0.24 20.14
C VAL A 24 -6.02 -0.79 20.05
N GLU A 25 -6.30 -2.04 20.41
CA GLU A 25 -5.33 -3.13 20.32
C GLU A 25 -4.98 -3.50 18.87
N ALA A 26 -5.96 -3.47 17.96
CA ALA A 26 -5.73 -3.68 16.53
C ALA A 26 -4.84 -2.59 15.93
N VAL A 27 -5.03 -1.31 16.30
CA VAL A 27 -4.19 -0.19 15.86
C VAL A 27 -2.77 -0.32 16.41
N LYS A 28 -2.60 -0.75 17.68
CA LYS A 28 -1.28 -1.04 18.25
C LYS A 28 -0.57 -2.20 17.55
N ARG A 29 -1.31 -3.24 17.18
CA ARG A 29 -0.79 -4.40 16.42
C ARG A 29 -0.50 -4.09 14.95
N ALA A 30 -1.13 -3.06 14.39
CA ALA A 30 -0.85 -2.58 13.03
C ALA A 30 0.53 -1.91 12.89
N ASP A 31 1.31 -1.83 13.98
CA ASP A 31 2.69 -1.35 14.01
C ASP A 31 2.90 0.03 13.37
N LEU A 32 1.87 0.87 13.49
CA LEU A 32 1.88 2.24 12.95
C LEU A 32 2.77 3.18 13.78
N GLY A 33 3.36 2.70 14.89
CA GLY A 33 4.09 3.52 15.86
C GLY A 33 3.21 4.52 16.61
N LEU A 34 1.89 4.34 16.56
CA LEU A 34 0.90 5.21 17.16
C LEU A 34 0.46 4.64 18.51
N THR A 35 0.38 5.48 19.53
CA THR A 35 -0.18 5.13 20.85
C THR A 35 -1.61 5.65 20.95
N PRO A 36 -2.62 4.91 20.44
CA PRO A 36 -4.01 5.33 20.57
C PRO A 36 -4.38 5.49 22.05
N SER A 37 -4.92 6.65 22.40
CA SER A 37 -5.47 6.96 23.71
C SER A 37 -6.99 6.84 23.66
N ASN A 38 -7.58 6.17 24.65
CA ASN A 38 -9.03 5.98 24.76
C ASN A 38 -9.58 6.85 25.90
N ASP A 39 -10.36 7.89 25.56
CA ASP A 39 -11.04 8.76 26.55
C ASP A 39 -12.44 8.22 26.93
N GLY A 40 -12.69 6.92 26.72
CA GLY A 40 -13.91 6.22 27.13
C GLY A 40 -15.06 6.27 26.12
N ASN A 41 -15.11 7.29 25.27
CA ASN A 41 -16.09 7.41 24.18
C ASN A 41 -15.47 7.73 22.81
N VAL A 42 -14.19 8.13 22.77
CA VAL A 42 -13.45 8.51 21.56
C VAL A 42 -12.04 7.93 21.63
N ILE A 43 -11.59 7.29 20.55
CA ILE A 43 -10.20 6.87 20.37
C ILE A 43 -9.45 8.01 19.69
N ARG A 44 -8.51 8.64 20.39
CA ARG A 44 -7.59 9.62 19.81
C ARG A 44 -6.31 8.92 19.40
N ILE A 45 -5.97 9.03 18.12
CA ILE A 45 -4.70 8.54 17.60
C ILE A 45 -3.79 9.76 17.44
N PRO A 46 -2.84 10.01 18.36
CA PRO A 46 -1.87 11.07 18.17
C PRO A 46 -0.97 10.66 17.00
N ILE A 47 -1.19 11.26 15.82
CA ILE A 47 -0.22 11.17 14.74
C ILE A 47 0.96 12.03 15.18
N PRO A 48 2.12 11.43 15.53
CA PRO A 48 3.28 12.23 15.90
C PRO A 48 3.60 13.18 14.74
N PRO A 49 3.98 14.44 15.04
CA PRO A 49 4.36 15.37 13.98
C PRO A 49 5.44 14.72 13.14
N LEU A 50 5.22 14.69 11.82
CA LEU A 50 6.21 14.23 10.86
C LEU A 50 7.40 15.19 10.92
N THR A 51 8.36 14.91 11.81
CA THR A 51 9.62 15.64 11.89
C THR A 51 10.32 15.56 10.54
N GLU A 52 11.16 16.54 10.23
CA GLU A 52 11.91 16.56 8.96
C GLU A 52 12.75 15.28 8.78
N GLU A 53 13.29 14.74 9.88
CA GLU A 53 14.01 13.46 9.93
C GLU A 53 13.11 12.29 9.52
N ARG A 54 11.89 12.21 10.07
CA ARG A 54 10.94 11.14 9.72
C ARG A 54 10.46 11.24 8.27
N ARG A 55 10.25 12.44 7.75
CA ARG A 55 9.91 12.66 6.32
C ARG A 55 11.03 12.14 5.41
N LYS A 56 12.30 12.45 5.73
CA LYS A 56 13.47 11.94 5.00
C LYS A 56 13.58 10.41 5.04
N GLU A 57 13.26 9.78 6.16
CA GLU A 57 13.21 8.31 6.25
C GLU A 57 12.12 7.72 5.34
N LEU A 58 10.93 8.31 5.32
CA LEU A 58 9.83 7.86 4.46
C LEU A 58 10.19 8.00 2.97
N VAL A 59 10.86 9.07 2.57
CA VAL A 59 11.35 9.24 1.20
C VAL A 59 12.33 8.12 0.82
N LYS A 60 13.26 7.73 1.71
CA LYS A 60 14.16 6.59 1.45
C LYS A 60 13.40 5.29 1.25
N VAL A 61 12.33 5.06 2.02
CA VAL A 61 11.48 3.88 1.87
C VAL A 61 10.75 3.88 0.52
N VAL A 62 10.20 5.03 0.11
CA VAL A 62 9.56 5.20 -1.21
C VAL A 62 10.54 4.85 -2.34
N HIS A 63 11.76 5.37 -2.28
CA HIS A 63 12.79 5.03 -3.28
C HIS A 63 13.13 3.54 -3.31
N LYS A 64 13.22 2.89 -2.14
CA LYS A 64 13.48 1.44 -2.08
C LYS A 64 12.38 0.66 -2.81
N PHE A 65 11.12 0.97 -2.54
CA PHE A 65 10.00 0.33 -3.25
C PHE A 65 10.00 0.64 -4.75
N ALA A 66 10.40 1.85 -5.14
CA ALA A 66 10.53 2.22 -6.55
C ALA A 66 11.60 1.38 -7.27
N GLU A 67 12.76 1.19 -6.64
CA GLU A 67 13.83 0.35 -7.19
C GLU A 67 13.38 -1.12 -7.34
N GLU A 68 12.75 -1.68 -6.30
CA GLU A 68 12.18 -3.02 -6.37
C GLU A 68 11.16 -3.15 -7.51
N GLY A 69 10.27 -2.16 -7.67
CA GLY A 69 9.32 -2.10 -8.78
C GLY A 69 9.98 -2.01 -10.16
N ARG A 70 11.00 -1.16 -10.32
CA ARG A 70 11.78 -1.03 -11.57
C ARG A 70 12.47 -2.34 -11.94
N VAL A 71 13.04 -3.03 -10.96
CA VAL A 71 13.68 -4.34 -11.15
C VAL A 71 12.65 -5.37 -11.61
N ALA A 72 11.47 -5.42 -10.97
CA ALA A 72 10.40 -6.34 -11.33
C ALA A 72 9.90 -6.10 -12.77
N ILE A 73 9.69 -4.83 -13.15
CA ILE A 73 9.28 -4.45 -14.53
C ILE A 73 10.33 -4.91 -15.55
N ARG A 74 11.62 -4.68 -15.27
CA ARG A 74 12.72 -5.10 -16.16
C ARG A 74 12.80 -6.63 -16.30
N HIS A 75 12.59 -7.35 -15.20
CA HIS A 75 12.56 -8.80 -15.19
C HIS A 75 11.38 -9.32 -16.05
N ALA A 76 10.17 -8.80 -15.82
CA ALA A 76 8.98 -9.17 -16.58
C ALA A 76 9.16 -8.91 -18.08
N ARG A 77 9.74 -7.76 -18.47
CA ARG A 77 10.07 -7.48 -19.88
C ARG A 77 10.99 -8.54 -20.47
N THR A 78 12.05 -8.90 -19.74
CA THR A 78 13.05 -9.87 -20.21
C THR A 78 12.45 -11.26 -20.38
N GLU A 79 11.64 -11.69 -19.42
CA GLU A 79 10.92 -12.96 -19.49
C GLU A 79 9.96 -13.00 -20.69
N THR A 80 9.14 -11.96 -20.87
CA THR A 80 8.21 -11.87 -21.99
C THR A 80 8.93 -11.84 -23.33
N MET A 81 10.03 -11.08 -23.46
CA MET A 81 10.83 -11.05 -24.70
C MET A 81 11.41 -12.42 -25.05
N ASN A 82 11.88 -13.16 -24.05
CA ASN A 82 12.36 -14.53 -24.24
C ASN A 82 11.24 -15.48 -24.65
N ARG A 83 10.01 -15.30 -24.16
CA ARG A 83 8.84 -16.08 -24.56
C ARG A 83 8.45 -15.79 -26.00
N ILE A 84 8.43 -14.52 -26.42
CA ILE A 84 8.15 -14.12 -27.80
C ILE A 84 9.13 -14.82 -28.76
N LYS A 85 10.43 -14.77 -28.46
CA LYS A 85 11.48 -15.39 -29.29
C LYS A 85 11.39 -16.91 -29.39
N LYS A 86 10.84 -17.57 -28.35
CA LYS A 86 10.63 -19.03 -28.32
C LYS A 86 9.30 -19.46 -28.93
N THR A 87 8.45 -18.52 -29.33
CA THR A 87 7.13 -18.84 -29.89
C THR A 87 7.30 -19.24 -31.35
N GLU A 88 6.99 -20.50 -31.65
CA GLU A 88 7.01 -21.06 -33.00
C GLU A 88 5.72 -20.73 -33.76
N HIS A 89 5.74 -20.91 -35.09
CA HIS A 89 4.59 -20.70 -35.99
C HIS A 89 3.99 -19.28 -36.01
N VAL A 90 4.77 -18.27 -35.64
CA VAL A 90 4.39 -16.85 -35.74
C VAL A 90 5.23 -16.18 -36.83
N SER A 91 4.62 -15.23 -37.56
CA SER A 91 5.34 -14.49 -38.60
C SER A 91 6.41 -13.56 -37.99
N SER A 92 7.45 -13.23 -38.77
CA SER A 92 8.49 -12.30 -38.31
C SER A 92 7.93 -10.90 -38.01
N ASP A 93 6.90 -10.48 -38.75
CA ASP A 93 6.28 -9.16 -38.57
C ASP A 93 5.44 -9.11 -37.28
N ASP A 94 4.70 -10.18 -36.98
CA ASP A 94 3.94 -10.28 -35.72
C ASP A 94 4.86 -10.34 -34.51
N GLN A 95 5.97 -11.09 -34.59
CA GLN A 95 6.98 -11.10 -33.52
C GLN A 95 7.56 -9.70 -33.27
N LYS A 96 7.94 -8.98 -34.33
CA LYS A 96 8.44 -7.60 -34.21
C LYS A 96 7.39 -6.65 -33.65
N HIS A 97 6.11 -6.84 -33.99
CA HIS A 97 5.03 -6.03 -33.45
C HIS A 97 4.89 -6.26 -31.94
N ALA A 98 4.85 -7.52 -31.50
CA ALA A 98 4.78 -7.89 -30.09
C ALA A 98 6.00 -7.37 -29.30
N GLU A 99 7.22 -7.47 -29.83
CA GLU A 99 8.42 -6.92 -29.19
C GLU A 99 8.33 -5.39 -28.99
N LYS A 100 7.80 -4.66 -29.99
CA LYS A 100 7.58 -3.21 -29.88
C LYS A 100 6.52 -2.86 -28.84
N GLU A 101 5.44 -3.62 -28.78
CA GLU A 101 4.38 -3.42 -27.79
C GLU A 101 4.89 -3.65 -26.37
N VAL A 102 5.64 -4.74 -26.14
CA VAL A 102 6.28 -5.02 -24.85
C VAL A 102 7.22 -3.88 -24.44
N GLN A 103 8.02 -3.36 -25.39
CA GLN A 103 8.92 -2.24 -25.10
C GLN A 103 8.14 -0.96 -24.74
N LYS A 104 7.06 -0.66 -25.48
CA LYS A 104 6.19 0.49 -25.19
C LYS A 104 5.57 0.39 -23.79
N THR A 105 4.98 -0.75 -23.46
CA THR A 105 4.36 -0.99 -22.15
C THR A 105 5.38 -0.93 -21.01
N HIS A 106 6.58 -1.46 -21.22
CA HIS A 106 7.68 -1.32 -20.27
C HIS A 106 8.03 0.15 -19.98
N ASP A 107 8.18 0.96 -21.02
CA ASP A 107 8.56 2.37 -20.89
C ASP A 107 7.43 3.21 -20.26
N GLU A 108 6.18 2.88 -20.54
CA GLU A 108 5.00 3.48 -19.90
C GLU A 108 4.97 3.19 -18.40
N HIS A 109 5.20 1.94 -17.99
CA HIS A 109 5.23 1.59 -16.56
C HIS A 109 6.42 2.22 -15.82
N LEU A 110 7.60 2.31 -16.44
CA LEU A 110 8.73 3.03 -15.84
C LEU A 110 8.41 4.50 -15.60
N LYS A 111 7.82 5.19 -16.59
CA LYS A 111 7.37 6.58 -16.42
C LYS A 111 6.32 6.71 -15.33
N GLY A 112 5.41 5.73 -15.23
CA GLY A 112 4.39 5.68 -14.17
C GLY A 112 5.01 5.58 -12.78
N VAL A 113 6.01 4.72 -12.59
CA VAL A 113 6.75 4.61 -11.33
C VAL A 113 7.45 5.94 -11.00
N ASP A 114 8.14 6.55 -11.95
CA ASP A 114 8.84 7.82 -11.73
C ASP A 114 7.88 8.96 -11.36
N ALA A 115 6.70 9.01 -11.99
CA ALA A 115 5.66 9.98 -11.68
C ALA A 115 5.09 9.76 -10.27
N ALA A 116 4.81 8.50 -9.90
CA ALA A 116 4.29 8.15 -8.58
C ALA A 116 5.28 8.49 -7.46
N VAL A 117 6.56 8.22 -7.67
CA VAL A 117 7.63 8.56 -6.72
C VAL A 117 7.70 10.07 -6.51
N LYS A 118 7.76 10.85 -7.59
CA LYS A 118 7.79 12.33 -7.51
C LYS A 118 6.56 12.89 -6.81
N ALA A 119 5.37 12.39 -7.13
CA ALA A 119 4.14 12.81 -6.49
C ALA A 119 4.16 12.50 -4.98
N LYS A 120 4.63 11.30 -4.60
CA LYS A 120 4.66 10.89 -3.20
C LYS A 120 5.74 11.61 -2.40
N GLU A 121 6.90 11.88 -3.00
CA GLU A 121 7.94 12.73 -2.41
C GLU A 121 7.44 14.14 -2.16
N ALA A 122 6.76 14.75 -3.14
CA ALA A 122 6.17 16.06 -2.97
C ALA A 122 5.16 16.05 -1.81
N GLU A 123 4.22 15.10 -1.78
CA GLU A 123 3.24 14.95 -0.69
C GLU A 123 3.89 14.76 0.69
N ILE A 124 4.99 14.01 0.76
CA ILE A 124 5.74 13.79 2.02
C ILE A 124 6.48 15.06 2.46
N MET A 125 6.85 15.95 1.55
CA MET A 125 7.64 17.15 1.85
C MET A 125 6.78 18.42 1.95
N GLU A 126 5.59 18.43 1.36
CA GLU A 126 4.62 19.51 1.45
C GLU A 126 3.99 19.54 2.86
N VAL A 127 3.73 20.76 3.35
CA VAL A 127 3.11 21.08 4.64
C VAL A 127 1.93 22.00 4.38
#